data_AF-A0A0P7X8L1-F1
#
_entry.id   AF-A0A0P7X8L1-F1
#
_cell.length_a   1.000
_cell.length_b   1.000
_cell.length_c   1.000
_cell.angle_alpha   90.00
_cell.angle_beta   90.00
_cell.angle_gamma   90.00
#
_symmetry.space_group_name_H-M   'P 1'
#
loop_
_entity.id
_entity.type
_entity.pdbx_description
1 polymer ?
#
loop_
_entity_poly.entity_id
_entity_poly.type
_entity_poly.pdbx_seq_one_letter_code
_entity_poly.pdbx_strand_id
1 'polypeptide(L)' 'MAERKSALKRAPERPALRALLDRAKTVELTDEELLDQRISFVYGNAPKGSRITRDSAEKAARSLRVSGRREA' A
#
# COMPACT_ATOMS: atom_id res chain seq x y z
N MET A 1 -8.06 9.12 -0.18
CA MET A 1 -6.82 9.50 0.53
C MET A 1 -7.23 10.25 1.78
N ALA A 2 -6.89 9.75 2.97
CA ALA A 2 -7.15 10.49 4.21
C ALA A 2 -6.42 11.84 4.14
N GLU A 3 -7.11 12.93 4.48
CA GLU A 3 -6.51 14.25 4.61
C GLU A 3 -5.32 14.18 5.58
N ARG A 4 -4.11 14.43 5.08
CA ARG A 4 -2.93 14.52 5.94
C ARG A 4 -2.98 15.85 6.66
N LYS A 5 -3.57 15.86 7.86
CA LYS A 5 -3.36 16.95 8.81
C LYS A 5 -1.87 16.95 9.16
N SER A 6 -1.15 18.00 8.80
CA SER A 6 0.23 18.19 9.21
C SER A 6 0.27 18.11 10.74
N ALA A 7 1.05 17.16 11.27
CA ALA A 7 1.20 17.02 12.71
C ALA A 7 1.97 18.25 13.22
N LEU A 8 1.25 19.24 13.76
CA LEU A 8 1.79 20.49 14.31
C LEU A 8 2.68 20.26 15.55
N LYS A 9 2.82 19.01 16.02
CA LYS A 9 3.65 18.61 17.16
C LYS A 9 4.34 17.27 16.87
N ARG A 10 5.53 17.06 17.45
CA ARG A 10 6.26 15.79 17.38
C ARG A 10 5.36 14.68 17.95
N ALA A 11 5.32 13.54 17.26
CA ALA A 11 4.58 12.39 17.75
C ALA A 11 5.16 11.93 19.10
N PRO A 12 4.32 11.52 20.07
CA PRO A 12 4.81 10.98 21.34
C PRO A 12 5.58 9.67 21.12
N GLU A 13 6.45 9.33 22.06
CA GLU A 13 7.15 8.05 22.07
C GLU A 13 6.17 6.88 22.16
N ARG A 14 6.42 5.85 21.35
CA ARG A 14 5.58 4.64 21.26
C ARG A 14 6.46 3.40 21.27
N PRO A 15 7.03 3.00 22.42
CA PRO A 15 8.00 1.90 22.50
C PRO A 15 7.41 0.57 22.02
N ALA A 16 6.14 0.28 22.32
CA ALA A 16 5.45 -0.90 21.81
C ALA A 16 5.35 -0.91 20.27
N LEU A 17 5.04 0.24 19.66
CA LEU A 17 5.02 0.37 18.20
C LEU A 17 6.42 0.18 17.62
N ARG A 18 7.46 0.70 18.29
CA ARG A 18 8.83 0.52 17.86
C ARG A 18 9.23 -0.95 17.86
N ALA A 19 8.92 -1.68 18.92
CA ALA A 19 9.17 -3.12 19.00
C ALA A 19 8.44 -3.91 17.90
N LEU A 20 7.18 -3.56 17.60
CA LEU A 20 6.44 -4.17 16.50
C LEU A 20 7.07 -3.91 15.14
N LEU A 21 7.53 -2.67 14.89
CA LEU A 21 8.21 -2.31 13.65
C LEU A 21 9.55 -3.03 13.52
N ASP A 22 10.32 -3.14 14.60
CA ASP A 22 11.61 -3.82 14.58
C ASP A 22 11.44 -5.31 14.33
N ARG A 23 10.39 -5.94 14.87
CA ARG A 23 10.02 -7.32 14.51
C ARG A 23 9.54 -7.44 13.06
N ALA A 24 8.74 -6.51 12.56
CA ALA A 24 8.21 -6.58 11.20
C ALA A 24 9.31 -6.51 10.13
N LYS A 25 10.41 -5.80 10.40
CA LYS A 25 11.56 -5.70 9.49
C LYS A 25 12.28 -7.02 9.24
N THR A 26 12.16 -7.99 10.15
CA THR A 26 12.83 -9.29 10.02
C THR A 26 11.97 -10.32 9.28
N VAL A 27 10.77 -9.95 8.85
CA VAL A 27 9.88 -10.83 8.10
C VAL A 27 10.31 -10.83 6.64
N GLU A 28 10.70 -11.99 6.14
CA GLU A 28 10.90 -12.21 4.70
C GLU A 28 9.54 -12.44 4.04
N LEU A 29 9.30 -11.79 2.91
CA LEU A 29 8.06 -11.91 2.14
C LEU A 29 8.39 -12.45 0.76
N THR A 30 7.56 -13.36 0.27
CA THR A 30 7.62 -13.79 -1.14
C THR A 30 7.00 -12.75 -2.06
N ASP A 31 7.27 -12.85 -3.36
CA ASP A 31 6.67 -11.97 -4.37
C ASP A 31 5.15 -12.11 -4.42
N GLU A 32 4.62 -13.33 -4.21
CA GLU A 32 3.18 -13.59 -4.12
C GLU A 32 2.57 -12.91 -2.88
N GLU A 33 3.20 -13.03 -1.72
CA GLU A 33 2.72 -12.39 -0.49
C GLU A 33 2.74 -10.87 -0.60
N LEU A 34 3.80 -10.32 -1.21
CA LEU A 34 3.89 -8.88 -1.46
C LEU A 34 2.80 -8.42 -2.43
N LEU A 35 2.52 -9.20 -3.48
CA LEU A 35 1.45 -8.91 -4.43
C LEU A 35 0.08 -8.90 -3.74
N ASP A 36 -0.20 -9.90 -2.91
CA ASP A 36 -1.46 -10.01 -2.16
C ASP A 36 -1.65 -8.87 -1.16
N GLN A 37 -0.57 -8.46 -0.47
CA GLN A 37 -0.61 -7.28 0.40
C GLN A 37 -0.92 -6.00 -0.39
N ARG A 38 -0.34 -5.82 -1.59
CA ARG A 38 -0.62 -4.66 -2.44
C ARG A 38 -2.09 -4.63 -2.89
N ILE A 39 -2.65 -5.77 -3.30
CA ILE A 39 -4.06 -5.90 -3.68
C ILE A 39 -4.96 -5.52 -2.49
N SER A 40 -4.65 -6.09 -1.33
CA SER A 40 -5.40 -5.83 -0.09
C SER A 40 -5.34 -4.36 0.32
N PHE A 41 -4.18 -3.72 0.19
CA PHE A 41 -4.00 -2.30 0.48
C PHE A 41 -4.85 -1.42 -0.43
N VAL A 42 -4.83 -1.66 -1.74
CA VAL A 42 -5.59 -0.84 -2.72
C VAL A 42 -7.08 -0.96 -2.48
N TYR A 43 -7.60 -2.18 -2.35
CA TYR A 43 -9.03 -2.39 -2.12
C TYR A 43 -9.47 -1.91 -0.73
N GLY A 44 -8.69 -2.20 0.33
CA GLY A 44 -9.01 -1.76 1.69
C GLY A 44 -8.96 -0.25 1.90
N ASN A 45 -8.23 0.49 1.05
CA ASN A 45 -8.15 1.95 1.06
C ASN A 45 -8.92 2.61 -0.10
N ALA A 46 -9.76 1.86 -0.81
CA ALA A 46 -10.56 2.38 -1.90
C ALA A 46 -11.42 3.57 -1.41
N PRO A 47 -11.42 4.72 -2.12
CA PRO A 47 -12.30 5.82 -1.78
C PRO A 47 -13.77 5.39 -1.80
N LYS A 48 -14.56 5.89 -0.84
CA LYS A 48 -16.01 5.66 -0.82
C LYS A 48 -16.62 6.11 -2.16
N GLY A 49 -17.49 5.27 -2.73
CA GLY A 49 -18.12 5.52 -4.04
C GLY A 49 -17.22 5.26 -5.26
N SER A 50 -15.97 4.81 -5.07
CA SER A 50 -15.14 4.36 -6.20
C SER A 50 -15.58 2.98 -6.72
N ARG A 51 -15.16 2.66 -7.94
CA ARG A 51 -15.37 1.34 -8.57
C ARG A 51 -14.25 0.33 -8.27
N ILE A 52 -13.39 0.62 -7.29
CA ILE A 52 -12.25 -0.24 -6.95
C ILE A 52 -12.78 -1.42 -6.13
N THR A 53 -12.78 -2.59 -6.76
CA THR A 53 -13.04 -3.89 -6.12
C THR A 53 -11.74 -4.68 -5.96
N ARG A 54 -11.76 -5.75 -5.14
CA ARG A 54 -10.63 -6.68 -5.02
C ARG A 54 -10.21 -7.22 -6.39
N ASP A 55 -11.15 -7.67 -7.20
CA ASP A 55 -10.89 -8.19 -8.55
C ASP A 55 -10.25 -7.13 -9.46
N SER A 56 -10.71 -5.88 -9.39
CA SER A 56 -10.12 -4.80 -10.19
C SER A 56 -8.69 -4.48 -9.76
N ALA A 57 -8.41 -4.55 -8.45
CA ALA A 57 -7.08 -4.33 -7.88
C ALA A 57 -6.14 -5.47 -8.23
N GLU A 58 -6.62 -6.73 -8.21
CA GLU A 58 -5.84 -7.89 -8.63
C GLU A 58 -5.44 -7.80 -10.11
N LYS A 59 -6.41 -7.54 -11.00
CA LYS A 59 -6.14 -7.38 -12.44
C LYS A 59 -5.11 -6.28 -12.69
N ALA A 60 -5.22 -5.15 -11.99
CA ALA A 60 -4.29 -4.05 -12.13
C ALA A 60 -2.89 -4.39 -11.58
N ALA A 61 -2.80 -5.06 -10.43
CA ALA A 61 -1.54 -5.37 -9.77
C ALA A 61 -0.66 -6.37 -10.56
N ARG A 62 -1.30 -7.24 -11.36
CA ARG A 62 -0.62 -8.19 -12.27
C ARG A 62 -0.29 -7.57 -13.63
N SER A 63 -0.87 -6.42 -13.97
CA SER A 63 -0.61 -5.76 -15.27
C SER A 63 0.50 -4.71 -15.14
N LEU A 64 1.64 -4.95 -15.78
CA LEU A 64 2.68 -3.95 -15.97
C LEU A 64 2.42 -3.19 -17.27
N ARG A 65 1.98 -1.93 -17.17
CA ARG A 65 1.96 -1.00 -18.31
C ARG A 65 3.20 -0.12 -18.26
N VAL A 66 4.16 -0.40 -19.13
CA VAL A 66 5.28 0.52 -19.39
C VAL A 66 4.76 1.57 -20.37
N SER A 67 4.54 2.80 -19.90
CA SER A 67 4.24 3.94 -20.77
C SER A 67 5.51 4.42 -21.46
N GLY A 68 6.01 3.65 -22.43
CA GLY A 68 7.03 4.13 -23.36
C GLY A 68 6.39 5.09 -24.34
N ARG A 69 6.86 6.34 -24.38
CA ARG A 69 6.56 7.24 -25.50
C ARG A 69 7.21 6.61 -26.74
N ARG A 70 6.41 6.05 -27.65
CA ARG A 70 6.91 5.73 -28.99
C ARG A 70 7.09 7.08 -29.69
N GLU A 71 8.33 7.50 -29.88
CA GLU A 71 8.61 8.57 -30.84
C GLU A 71 8.24 8.03 -32.24
N ALA A 72 7.49 8.84 -32.98
CA ALA A 72 7.02 8.57 -34.33
C ALA A 72 8.09 8.97 -35.34
#